data_AF-A0A9D9J068-F1
#
_entry.id   AF-A0A9D9J068-F1
#
_cell.length_a   1.000
_cell.length_b   1.000
_cell.length_c   1.000
_cell.angle_alpha   90.00
_cell.angle_beta   90.00
_cell.angle_gamma   90.00
#
_symmetry.space_group_name_H-M   'P 1'
#
loop_
_entity.id
_entity.type
_entity.pdbx_description
1 polymer ?
#
loop_
_entity_poly.entity_id
_entity_poly.type
_entity_poly.pdbx_seq_one_letter_code
_entity_poly.pdbx_strand_id
1 'polypeptide(L)'
;MSQFFLALSMTMIAGLSTLIGWLISIVPISSGEKGEGRRKKFLAFSLGLSAGVMVYISFMELMPSALGLISPLYGDGSKADDIIVALAFFGGIGLCALIDRLVPSEENPHEIAHEKKLKKVGIATAIAITIHNFPEGIAT
;
A
#
# COMPACT_ATOMS: atom_id res chain seq x y z
N MET A 1 7.85 26.51 8.70
CA MET A 1 7.43 25.78 9.92
C MET A 1 6.01 25.26 9.84
N SER A 2 5.01 26.04 9.40
CA SER A 2 3.62 25.57 9.25
C SER A 2 3.47 24.34 8.34
N GLN A 3 4.13 24.33 7.19
CA GLN A 3 4.06 23.21 6.23
C GLN A 3 4.62 21.90 6.79
N PHE A 4 5.67 21.97 7.62
CA PHE A 4 6.25 20.79 8.25
C PHE A 4 5.28 20.16 9.26
N PHE A 5 4.66 20.97 10.12
CA PHE A 5 3.68 20.46 11.09
C PHE A 5 2.41 19.94 10.41
N LEU A 6 2.00 20.54 9.29
CA LEU A 6 0.87 20.07 8.50
C LEU A 6 1.16 18.74 7.82
N ALA A 7 2.31 18.59 7.15
CA ALA A 7 2.70 17.31 6.56
C ALA A 7 2.80 16.22 7.65
N LEU A 8 3.44 16.54 8.78
CA LEU A 8 3.58 15.62 9.91
C LEU A 8 2.21 15.18 10.48
N SER A 9 1.26 16.11 10.62
CA SER A 9 -0.08 15.77 11.14
C SER A 9 -0.86 14.90 10.15
N MET A 10 -0.78 15.20 8.85
CA MET A 10 -1.44 14.41 7.80
C MET A 10 -0.88 13.00 7.71
N THR A 11 0.45 12.84 7.70
CA THR A 11 1.10 11.51 7.72
C THR A 11 0.77 10.75 9.01
N MET A 12 0.69 11.43 10.16
CA MET A 12 0.32 10.80 11.43
C MET A 12 -1.13 10.30 11.42
N ILE A 13 -2.07 11.09 10.88
CA ILE A 13 -3.47 10.68 10.73
C ILE A 13 -3.59 9.48 9.78
N ALA A 14 -2.86 9.50 8.66
CA ALA A 14 -2.80 8.37 7.72
C ALA A 14 -2.28 7.10 8.42
N GLY A 15 -1.18 7.19 9.17
CA GLY A 15 -0.63 6.07 9.95
C GLY A 15 -1.60 5.53 11.02
N LEU A 16 -2.28 6.42 11.75
CA LEU A 16 -3.28 6.04 12.75
C LEU A 16 -4.49 5.33 12.12
N SER A 17 -4.84 5.63 10.86
CA SER A 17 -5.93 4.92 10.16
C SER A 17 -5.65 3.42 10.00
N THR A 18 -4.39 3.04 9.82
CA THR A 18 -3.98 1.62 9.75
C THR A 18 -4.19 0.91 11.10
N LEU A 19 -3.95 1.61 12.22
CA LEU A 19 -4.25 1.09 13.56
C LEU A 19 -5.75 0.89 13.78
N ILE A 20 -6.60 1.77 13.23
CA ILE A 20 -8.05 1.60 13.29
C ILE A 20 -8.47 0.32 12.54
N GLY A 21 -7.91 0.08 11.35
CA GLY A 21 -8.13 -1.18 10.61
C GLY A 21 -7.71 -2.41 11.41
N TRP A 22 -6.56 -2.36 12.07
CA TRP A 22 -6.10 -3.42 12.98
C TRP A 22 -7.05 -3.63 14.16
N LEU A 23 -7.51 -2.56 14.82
CA LEU A 23 -8.47 -2.64 15.92
C LEU A 23 -9.78 -3.31 15.50
N ILE A 24 -10.29 -2.99 14.30
CA ILE A 24 -11.50 -3.62 13.76
C ILE A 24 -11.26 -5.13 13.52
N SER A 25 -10.04 -5.53 13.15
CA SER A 25 -9.71 -6.93 12.88
C SER A 25 -9.66 -7.81 14.15
N ILE A 26 -9.34 -7.23 15.30
CA ILE A 26 -9.23 -7.95 16.58
C ILE A 26 -10.55 -8.06 17.34
N VAL A 27 -11.56 -7.23 17.02
CA VAL A 27 -12.87 -7.34 17.67
C VAL A 27 -13.49 -8.68 17.27
N PRO A 28 -13.81 -9.57 18.24
CA PRO A 28 -14.36 -10.89 17.96
C PRO A 28 -15.85 -10.76 17.58
N ILE A 29 -16.15 -10.25 16.39
CA ILE A 29 -17.53 -9.95 15.98
C ILE A 29 -18.37 -11.22 15.77
N SER A 30 -17.77 -12.40 15.55
CA SER A 30 -18.50 -13.67 15.58
C SER A 30 -17.54 -14.87 15.45
N SER A 31 -17.27 -15.57 16.55
CA SER A 31 -16.36 -16.73 16.62
C SER A 31 -17.04 -18.05 16.20
N GLY A 32 -17.80 -18.05 15.11
CA GLY A 32 -18.43 -19.24 14.54
C GLY A 32 -18.33 -19.26 13.00
N GLU A 33 -18.65 -20.39 12.38
CA GLU A 33 -18.53 -20.63 10.93
C GLU A 33 -19.26 -19.56 10.07
N LYS A 34 -20.43 -19.09 10.54
CA LYS A 34 -21.19 -17.98 9.92
C LYS A 34 -20.49 -16.62 10.06
N GLY A 35 -19.72 -16.42 11.13
CA GLY A 35 -18.95 -15.21 11.40
C GLY A 35 -17.70 -15.10 10.53
N GLU A 36 -17.03 -16.23 10.30
CA GLU A 36 -15.84 -16.29 9.45
C GLU A 36 -16.14 -15.90 7.99
N GLY A 37 -17.27 -16.39 7.45
CA GLY A 37 -17.72 -16.03 6.10
C GLY A 37 -18.01 -14.54 5.92
N ARG A 38 -18.59 -13.89 6.95
CA ARG A 38 -18.86 -12.44 6.93
C ARG A 38 -17.55 -11.62 6.96
N ARG A 39 -16.58 -12.04 7.79
CA ARG A 39 -15.26 -11.41 7.88
C ARG A 39 -14.50 -11.49 6.56
N LYS A 40 -14.47 -12.66 5.91
CA LYS A 40 -13.81 -12.82 4.59
C LYS A 40 -14.43 -11.93 3.52
N LYS A 41 -15.77 -11.80 3.48
CA LYS A 41 -16.47 -10.91 2.54
C LYS A 41 -16.17 -9.44 2.80
N PHE A 42 -16.18 -9.01 4.06
CA PHE A 42 -15.82 -7.64 4.43
C PHE A 42 -14.35 -7.34 4.08
N LEU A 43 -13.43 -8.24 4.42
CA LEU A 43 -12.01 -8.08 4.09
C LEU A 43 -11.77 -8.01 2.57
N ALA A 44 -12.41 -8.89 1.79
CA ALA A 44 -12.32 -8.85 0.33
C ALA A 44 -12.87 -7.54 -0.25
N PHE A 45 -13.98 -7.04 0.29
CA PHE A 45 -14.53 -5.73 -0.09
C PHE A 45 -13.56 -4.59 0.26
N SER A 46 -13.01 -4.57 1.47
CA SER A 46 -12.05 -3.55 1.92
C SER A 46 -10.76 -3.56 1.10
N LEU A 47 -10.21 -4.74 0.78
CA LEU A 47 -9.04 -4.89 -0.08
C LEU A 47 -9.32 -4.41 -1.51
N GLY A 48 -10.49 -4.74 -2.07
CA GLY A 48 -10.92 -4.25 -3.38
C GLY A 48 -11.11 -2.73 -3.41
N LEU A 49 -11.69 -2.15 -2.36
CA LEU A 49 -11.85 -0.71 -2.22
C LEU A 49 -10.47 -0.01 -2.17
N SER A 50 -9.55 -0.52 -1.36
CA SER A 50 -8.19 0.01 -1.23
C SER A 50 -7.42 -0.05 -2.55
N ALA A 51 -7.47 -1.20 -3.25
CA ALA A 51 -6.86 -1.33 -4.57
C ALA A 51 -7.44 -0.32 -5.57
N GLY A 52 -8.76 -0.11 -5.55
CA GLY A 52 -9.43 0.88 -6.39
C GLY A 52 -8.97 2.31 -6.11
N VAL A 53 -8.87 2.71 -4.84
CA VAL A 53 -8.37 4.04 -4.44
C VAL A 53 -6.93 4.24 -4.91
N MET A 54 -6.07 3.23 -4.76
CA MET A 54 -4.66 3.33 -5.19
C MET A 54 -4.51 3.44 -6.72
N VAL A 55 -5.34 2.74 -7.48
CA VAL A 55 -5.39 2.92 -8.95
C VAL A 55 -5.86 4.33 -9.30
N TYR A 56 -6.89 4.85 -8.64
CA TYR A 56 -7.37 6.22 -8.88
C TYR A 56 -6.28 7.26 -8.60
N ILE A 57 -5.64 7.22 -7.43
CA ILE A 57 -4.56 8.16 -7.06
C ILE A 57 -3.43 8.09 -8.09
N SER A 58 -3.03 6.88 -8.51
CA SER A 58 -1.96 6.70 -9.49
C SER A 58 -2.23 7.39 -10.82
N PHE A 59 -3.44 7.25 -11.37
CA PHE A 59 -3.79 7.80 -12.68
C PHE A 59 -4.29 9.25 -12.65
N MET A 60 -5.02 9.65 -11.61
CA MET A 60 -5.71 10.94 -11.56
C MET A 60 -4.93 12.00 -10.80
N GLU A 61 -3.99 11.61 -9.95
CA GLU A 61 -3.19 12.55 -9.15
C GLU A 61 -1.70 12.45 -9.50
N LEU A 62 -1.11 11.26 -9.42
CA LEU A 62 0.34 11.09 -9.57
C LEU A 62 0.82 11.22 -11.02
N MET A 63 0.12 10.60 -11.98
CA MET A 63 0.52 10.66 -13.39
C MET A 63 0.45 12.11 -13.96
N PRO A 64 -0.61 12.90 -13.74
CA PRO A 64 -0.63 14.31 -14.16
C PRO A 64 0.43 15.16 -13.45
N SER A 65 0.67 14.90 -12.17
CA SER A 65 1.73 15.59 -11.41
C SER A 65 3.12 15.30 -11.98
N ALA A 66 3.39 14.03 -12.34
CA ALA A 66 4.65 13.63 -12.97
C ALA A 66 4.85 14.29 -14.34
N LEU A 67 3.79 14.37 -15.15
CA LEU A 67 3.83 15.11 -16.43
C LEU A 67 4.15 16.59 -16.21
N GLY A 68 3.46 17.25 -15.28
CA GLY A 68 3.73 18.66 -14.94
C GLY A 68 5.16 18.95 -14.46
N LEU A 69 5.83 17.97 -13.86
CA LEU A 69 7.23 18.08 -13.45
C LEU A 69 8.23 17.85 -14.60
N ILE A 70 7.87 17.02 -15.59
CA ILE A 70 8.75 16.62 -16.70
C ILE A 70 8.63 17.54 -17.92
N SER A 71 7.45 18.08 -18.21
CA SER A 71 7.23 18.93 -19.39
C SER A 71 8.16 20.14 -19.49
N PRO A 72 8.55 20.84 -18.41
CA PRO A 72 9.53 21.92 -18.49
C PRO A 72 10.96 21.46 -18.87
N LEU A 73 11.27 20.16 -18.74
CA LEU A 73 12.62 19.61 -18.96
C LEU A 73 12.83 19.09 -20.39
N TYR A 74 11.79 18.55 -21.03
CA TYR A 74 11.90 17.85 -22.32
C TYR A 74 11.15 18.54 -23.47
N GLY A 75 10.45 19.65 -23.20
CA GLY A 75 9.72 20.42 -24.19
C GLY A 75 8.22 20.26 -24.01
N ASP A 76 7.55 21.39 -23.84
CA ASP A 76 6.16 21.52 -23.42
C ASP A 76 5.21 20.63 -24.26
N GLY A 77 4.65 19.58 -23.65
CA GLY A 77 3.65 18.70 -24.26
C GLY A 77 4.18 17.81 -25.40
N SER A 78 5.47 17.49 -25.40
CA SER A 78 6.04 16.58 -26.39
C SER A 78 5.59 15.13 -26.13
N LYS A 79 5.52 14.31 -27.20
CA LYS A 79 5.30 12.85 -27.06
C LYS A 79 6.38 12.15 -26.21
N ALA A 80 7.52 12.79 -26.00
CA ALA A 80 8.59 12.24 -25.19
C ALA A 80 8.20 12.21 -23.71
N ASP A 81 7.47 13.22 -23.22
CA ASP A 81 7.00 13.33 -21.82
C ASP A 81 6.14 12.11 -21.45
N ASP A 82 5.15 11.82 -22.29
CA ASP A 82 4.23 10.68 -22.12
C ASP A 82 4.99 9.35 -22.10
N ILE A 83 5.98 9.18 -22.99
CA ILE A 83 6.80 7.96 -23.06
C ILE A 83 7.66 7.82 -21.82
N ILE A 84 8.29 8.89 -21.35
CA ILE A 84 9.15 8.86 -20.15
C ILE A 84 8.30 8.52 -18.92
N VAL A 85 7.16 9.17 -18.73
CA VAL A 85 6.25 8.90 -17.61
C VAL A 85 5.71 7.47 -17.68
N ALA A 86 5.31 6.98 -18.85
CA ALA A 86 4.85 5.61 -19.01
C ALA A 86 5.95 4.59 -18.69
N LEU A 87 7.18 4.80 -19.19
CA LEU A 87 8.32 3.93 -18.88
C LEU A 87 8.66 3.93 -17.39
N ALA A 88 8.60 5.09 -16.73
CA ALA A 88 8.80 5.19 -15.28
C ALA A 88 7.69 4.49 -14.50
N PHE A 89 6.43 4.62 -14.92
CA PHE A 89 5.28 3.96 -14.29
C PHE A 89 5.38 2.43 -14.38
N PHE A 90 5.57 1.88 -15.58
CA PHE A 90 5.73 0.43 -15.76
C PHE A 90 7.05 -0.08 -15.17
N GLY A 91 8.10 0.73 -15.18
CA GLY A 91 9.35 0.45 -14.48
C GLY A 91 9.16 0.32 -12.97
N GLY A 92 8.35 1.22 -12.38
CA GLY A 92 7.94 1.16 -10.97
C GLY A 92 7.17 -0.13 -10.64
N ILE A 93 6.21 -0.52 -11.50
CA ILE A 93 5.51 -1.81 -11.36
C ILE A 93 6.49 -2.99 -11.39
N GLY A 94 7.45 -2.97 -12.32
CA GLY A 94 8.49 -4.00 -12.42
C GLY A 94 9.38 -4.05 -11.18
N LEU A 95 9.74 -2.90 -10.61
CA LEU A 95 10.50 -2.80 -9.37
C LEU A 95 9.71 -3.37 -8.18
N CYS A 96 8.41 -3.03 -8.05
CA CYS A 96 7.55 -3.61 -7.01
C CYS A 96 7.48 -5.14 -7.13
N ALA A 97 7.28 -5.66 -8.35
CA ALA A 97 7.27 -7.11 -8.58
C ALA A 97 8.62 -7.78 -8.24
N LEU A 98 9.74 -7.09 -8.48
CA LEU A 98 11.06 -7.57 -8.07
C LEU A 98 11.20 -7.59 -6.55
N ILE A 99 10.78 -6.52 -5.87
CA ILE A 99 10.79 -6.44 -4.40
C ILE A 99 9.94 -7.58 -3.81
N ASP A 100 8.72 -7.78 -4.29
CA ASP A 100 7.83 -8.85 -3.83
C ASP A 100 8.43 -10.24 -4.02
N ARG A 101 9.19 -10.45 -5.11
CA ARG A 101 9.90 -11.71 -5.36
C ARG A 101 11.10 -11.91 -4.42
N LEU A 102 11.74 -10.84 -3.99
CA LEU A 102 12.88 -10.87 -3.07
C LEU A 102 12.44 -11.01 -1.61
N VAL A 103 11.22 -10.53 -1.27
CA VAL A 103 10.63 -10.72 0.05
C VAL A 103 10.18 -12.18 0.20
N PRO A 104 10.75 -12.94 1.16
CA PRO A 104 10.35 -14.34 1.38
C PRO A 104 8.88 -14.42 1.78
N SER A 105 8.08 -15.22 1.07
CA SER A 105 6.71 -15.53 1.47
C SER A 105 6.73 -16.50 2.66
N GLU A 106 6.17 -16.09 3.80
CA GLU A 106 6.00 -16.97 4.97
C GLU A 106 5.09 -18.16 4.59
N GLU A 107 5.54 -19.37 4.90
CA GLU A 107 4.81 -20.62 4.69
C GLU A 107 3.43 -20.61 5.38
N ASN A 108 2.44 -21.05 4.61
CA ASN A 108 1.05 -21.37 4.94
C ASN A 108 0.69 -21.44 6.46
N PRO A 109 -0.18 -20.55 7.00
CA PRO A 109 -0.60 -20.51 8.41
C PRO A 109 -1.35 -21.75 8.94
N HIS A 110 -1.52 -22.80 8.14
CA HIS A 110 -2.25 -24.02 8.48
C HIS A 110 -1.41 -25.07 9.24
N GLU A 111 -0.10 -24.84 9.45
CA GLU A 111 0.70 -25.67 10.35
C GLU A 111 0.70 -25.10 11.78
N ILE A 112 0.20 -25.91 12.72
CA ILE A 112 0.13 -25.64 14.16
C ILE A 112 1.49 -25.12 14.66
N ALA A 113 1.52 -23.86 15.12
CA ALA A 113 2.75 -23.12 15.36
C ALA A 113 3.36 -23.38 16.75
N HIS A 114 4.66 -23.68 16.77
CA HIS A 114 5.55 -23.35 17.88
C HIS A 114 5.69 -21.82 18.00
N GLU A 115 5.67 -21.26 19.22
CA GLU A 115 5.68 -19.81 19.52
C GLU A 115 6.75 -18.98 18.76
N LYS A 116 7.89 -19.57 18.39
CA LYS A 116 8.92 -18.91 17.57
C LYS A 116 8.48 -18.61 16.12
N LYS A 117 7.50 -19.32 15.56
CA LYS A 117 6.97 -19.07 14.20
C LYS A 117 6.05 -17.83 14.18
N LEU A 118 5.19 -17.61 15.19
CA LEU A 118 4.30 -16.43 15.22
C LEU A 118 5.05 -15.09 15.24
N LYS A 119 6.15 -15.00 16.01
CA LYS A 119 6.95 -13.76 16.07
C LYS A 119 7.59 -13.44 14.72
N LYS A 120 8.01 -14.46 13.95
CA LYS A 120 8.58 -14.29 12.62
C LYS A 120 7.53 -13.80 11.63
N VAL A 121 6.37 -14.47 11.57
CA VAL A 121 5.22 -14.05 10.75
C VAL A 121 4.83 -12.61 11.05
N GLY A 122 4.73 -12.23 12.32
CA GLY A 122 4.40 -10.86 12.72
C GLY A 122 5.43 -9.82 12.27
N ILE A 123 6.72 -10.10 12.42
CA ILE A 123 7.80 -9.20 11.98
C ILE A 123 7.83 -9.10 10.45
N ALA A 124 7.73 -10.23 9.75
CA ALA A 124 7.69 -10.25 8.27
C ALA A 124 6.49 -9.46 7.73
N THR A 125 5.31 -9.62 8.34
CA THR A 125 4.11 -8.87 7.99
C THR A 125 4.28 -7.36 8.23
N ALA A 126 4.88 -6.96 9.36
CA ALA A 126 5.15 -5.56 9.66
C ALA A 126 6.14 -4.92 8.68
N ILE A 127 7.17 -5.66 8.27
CA ILE A 127 8.13 -5.22 7.25
C ILE A 127 7.43 -5.07 5.88
N ALA A 128 6.63 -6.06 5.48
CA ALA A 128 5.90 -6.02 4.22
C ALA A 128 4.95 -4.81 4.14
N ILE A 129 4.16 -4.55 5.18
CA ILE A 129 3.26 -3.37 5.25
C ILE A 129 4.07 -2.07 5.21
N THR A 130 5.22 -2.03 5.89
CA THR A 130 6.09 -0.84 5.89
C THR A 130 6.63 -0.54 4.50
N ILE A 131 7.10 -1.56 3.79
CA ILE A 131 7.60 -1.43 2.41
C ILE A 131 6.48 -0.98 1.47
N HIS A 132 5.24 -1.44 1.70
CA HIS A 132 4.09 -1.06 0.89
C HIS A 132 3.63 0.39 1.14
N ASN A 133 3.55 0.82 2.40
CA ASN A 133 3.06 2.15 2.77
C ASN A 133 4.13 3.24 2.59
N PHE A 134 5.41 2.87 2.44
CA PHE A 134 6.50 3.83 2.29
C PHE A 134 6.40 4.66 0.99
N PRO A 135 6.20 4.05 -0.21
CA PRO A 135 5.93 4.79 -1.44
C PRO A 135 4.71 5.71 -1.32
N GLU A 136 3.62 5.25 -0.70
CA GLU A 136 2.40 6.04 -0.52
C GLU A 136 2.64 7.27 0.37
N GLY A 137 3.43 7.10 1.43
CA GLY A 137 3.82 8.18 2.33
C GLY A 137 4.75 9.22 1.69
N ILE A 138 5.55 8.85 0.68
CA ILE A 138 6.36 9.81 -0.09
C ILE A 138 5.50 10.61 -1.07
N ALA A 139 4.44 9.99 -1.57
CA ALA A 139 3.53 10.61 -2.53
C ALA A 139 2.54 11.62 -1.91
N THR A 140 2.41 11.63 -0.57
CA THR A 140 1.51 12.49 0.21
C THR A 140 2.26 13.65 0.86
#